data_AF-A0A3D0YY44-F1
#
_entry.id   AF-A0A3D0YY44-F1
#
_cell.length_a   1.000
_cell.length_b   1.000
_cell.length_c   1.000
_cell.angle_alpha   90.00
_cell.angle_beta   90.00
_cell.angle_gamma   90.00
#
_symmetry.space_group_name_H-M   'P 1'
#
loop_
_entity.id
_entity.type
_entity.pdbx_description
1 polymer ?
#
loop_
_entity_poly.entity_id
_entity_poly.type
_entity_poly.pdbx_seq_one_letter_code
_entity_poly.pdbx_strand_id
1 'polypeptide(L)'
;MPEAVRQLPVRAVVVTNFFRDQLDRFGELDHAVAKVGQGLSLLGDGGRVLLNADDPLAAGLAGMARSAVYYGLEVEADGLERHPVREIRYCTHCEVPLTYESISYGHLGHWACKECGRGRPASEVSVLSSVPGSMDGDTLLTVRTPRGVRELRLPLPGIYNVYNALAAVTCAEVLDLPWAAVEEGLRTFTASFGR
;
A
#
# COMPACT_ATOMS: atom_id res chain seq x y z
N MET A 1 17.08 6.90 0.41
CA MET A 1 16.75 5.62 -0.24
C MET A 1 17.75 5.22 -1.32
N PRO A 2 18.04 6.00 -2.38
CA PRO A 2 18.97 5.55 -3.44
C PRO A 2 20.34 5.11 -2.90
N GLU A 3 20.89 5.86 -1.95
CA GLU A 3 22.17 5.52 -1.32
C GLU A 3 22.12 4.22 -0.52
N ALA A 4 21.03 3.97 0.22
CA ALA A 4 20.85 2.72 0.95
C ALA A 4 20.78 1.51 0.00
N VAL A 5 20.12 1.64 -1.15
CA VAL A 5 20.06 0.58 -2.17
C VAL A 5 21.44 0.31 -2.78
N ARG A 6 22.28 1.34 -2.93
CA ARG A 6 23.66 1.17 -3.43
C ARG A 6 24.59 0.50 -2.43
N GLN A 7 24.38 0.76 -1.14
CA GLN A 7 25.30 0.32 -0.08
C GLN A 7 24.88 -0.99 0.60
N LEU A 8 23.60 -1.38 0.51
CA LEU A 8 23.05 -2.54 1.21
C LEU A 8 22.49 -3.56 0.21
N PRO A 9 22.56 -4.88 0.52
CA PRO A 9 21.91 -5.90 -0.28
C PRO A 9 20.40 -5.91 -0.03
N VAL A 10 19.71 -4.88 -0.51
CA VAL A 10 18.26 -4.71 -0.31
C VAL A 10 17.50 -5.77 -1.11
N ARG A 11 16.82 -6.68 -0.40
CA ARG A 11 16.00 -7.75 -1.01
C ARG A 11 14.59 -7.29 -1.39
N ALA A 12 14.04 -6.34 -0.64
CA ALA A 12 12.68 -5.86 -0.85
C ALA A 12 12.57 -4.38 -0.47
N VAL A 13 11.78 -3.63 -1.24
CA VAL A 13 11.35 -2.27 -0.90
C VAL A 13 9.83 -2.22 -0.95
N VAL A 14 9.23 -1.70 0.12
CA VAL A 14 7.78 -1.49 0.22
C VAL A 14 7.50 0.00 0.09
N VAL A 15 6.62 0.36 -0.84
CA VAL A 15 6.12 1.73 -1.01
C VAL A 15 4.68 1.77 -0.54
N THR A 16 4.46 2.45 0.58
CA THR A 16 3.18 2.42 1.29
C THR A 16 2.11 3.32 0.68
N ASN A 17 2.43 4.60 0.54
CA ASN A 17 1.58 5.63 -0.05
C ASN A 17 2.39 6.94 -0.16
N PHE A 18 1.85 7.91 -0.89
CA PHE A 18 2.37 9.25 -1.04
C PHE A 18 1.29 10.28 -0.70
N PHE A 19 1.38 10.85 0.50
CA PHE A 19 0.53 11.95 0.96
C PHE A 19 1.32 13.26 1.04
N ARG A 20 0.63 14.39 0.91
CA ARG A 20 1.25 15.70 1.15
C ARG A 20 1.39 15.95 2.65
N ASP A 21 2.58 16.37 3.07
CA ASP A 21 2.86 16.69 4.48
C ASP A 21 2.31 18.08 4.87
N GLN A 22 2.32 19.05 3.94
CA GLN A 22 1.78 20.41 4.12
C GLN A 22 1.19 20.96 2.81
N LEU A 23 0.18 21.84 2.92
CA LEU A 23 -0.58 22.38 1.77
C LEU A 23 0.20 23.40 0.92
N ASP A 24 1.28 23.98 1.45
CA ASP A 24 1.99 25.14 0.89
C ASP A 24 3.24 24.79 0.06
N ARG A 25 3.67 23.53 0.05
CA ARG A 25 4.86 23.07 -0.67
C ARG A 25 4.51 22.47 -2.04
N PHE A 26 4.50 23.32 -3.06
CA PHE A 26 4.41 22.89 -4.45
C PHE A 26 5.65 22.06 -4.86
N GLY A 27 5.44 20.86 -5.41
CA GLY A 27 6.49 20.00 -5.98
C GLY A 27 7.22 19.07 -5.02
N GLU A 28 6.97 19.11 -3.70
CA GLU A 28 7.62 18.18 -2.77
C GLU A 28 7.20 16.73 -2.96
N LEU A 29 5.91 16.50 -3.25
CA LEU A 29 5.39 15.16 -3.49
C LEU A 29 6.02 14.53 -4.74
N ASP A 30 6.10 15.27 -5.84
CA ASP A 30 6.70 14.80 -7.09
C ASP A 30 8.18 14.49 -6.92
N HIS A 31 8.90 15.33 -6.16
CA HIS A 31 10.29 15.05 -5.80
C HIS A 31 10.45 13.80 -4.93
N ALA A 32 9.54 13.55 -3.98
CA ALA A 32 9.56 12.35 -3.16
C ALA A 32 9.33 11.10 -4.01
N VAL A 33 8.30 11.11 -4.87
CA VAL A 33 7.99 10.01 -5.80
C VAL A 33 9.18 9.76 -6.74
N ALA A 34 9.77 10.80 -7.31
CA ALA A 34 10.93 10.68 -8.20
C ALA A 34 12.15 10.10 -7.47
N LYS A 35 12.44 10.54 -6.24
CA LYS A 35 13.55 10.00 -5.42
C LYS A 35 13.34 8.53 -5.07
N VAL A 36 12.10 8.12 -4.77
CA VAL A 36 11.78 6.71 -4.53
C VAL A 36 11.97 5.93 -5.81
N GLY A 37 11.41 6.38 -6.94
CA GLY A 37 11.58 5.74 -8.25
C GLY A 37 13.04 5.56 -8.67
N GLN A 38 13.90 6.56 -8.44
CA GLN A 38 15.35 6.43 -8.64
C GLN A 38 16.00 5.37 -7.73
N GLY A 39 15.53 5.21 -6.50
CA GLY A 39 16.02 4.15 -5.62
C GLY A 39 15.58 2.77 -6.12
N LEU A 40 14.36 2.65 -6.64
CA LEU A 40 13.83 1.40 -7.17
C LEU A 40 14.57 0.95 -8.43
N SER A 41 14.93 1.89 -9.32
CA SER A 41 15.68 1.57 -10.55
C SER A 41 17.13 1.11 -10.30
N LEU A 42 17.63 1.31 -9.08
CA LEU A 42 18.95 0.85 -8.65
C LEU A 42 18.91 -0.53 -7.98
N LEU A 43 17.72 -1.12 -7.76
CA LEU A 43 17.62 -2.46 -7.19
C LEU A 43 18.21 -3.49 -8.17
N GLY A 44 19.08 -4.34 -7.63
CA GLY A 44 19.67 -5.45 -8.40
C GLY A 44 18.62 -6.51 -8.79
N ASP A 45 19.02 -7.46 -9.62
CA ASP A 45 18.14 -8.45 -10.27
C ASP A 45 17.32 -9.33 -9.31
N GLY A 46 17.72 -9.44 -8.04
CA GLY A 46 16.97 -10.16 -6.98
C GLY A 46 16.09 -9.27 -6.09
N GLY A 47 16.11 -7.96 -6.28
CA GLY A 47 15.32 -7.00 -5.50
C GLY A 47 13.86 -6.99 -5.92
N ARG A 48 12.96 -6.99 -4.93
CA ARG A 48 11.50 -6.98 -5.15
C ARG A 48 10.91 -5.65 -4.72
N VAL A 49 9.97 -5.14 -5.51
CA VAL A 49 9.26 -3.89 -5.20
C VAL A 49 7.82 -4.22 -4.87
N LEU A 50 7.33 -3.70 -3.75
CA LEU A 50 5.98 -3.93 -3.26
C LEU A 50 5.26 -2.60 -3.25
N LEU A 51 4.18 -2.48 -4.00
CA LEU A 51 3.50 -1.22 -4.25
C LEU A 51 2.04 -1.31 -3.82
N ASN A 52 1.55 -0.25 -3.17
CA ASN A 52 0.14 -0.10 -2.90
C ASN A 52 -0.61 0.20 -4.21
N ALA A 53 -1.46 -0.73 -4.66
CA ALA A 53 -2.30 -0.59 -5.85
C ALA A 53 -3.31 0.56 -5.71
N ASP A 54 -3.74 0.83 -4.48
CA ASP A 54 -4.80 1.78 -4.17
C ASP A 54 -4.29 3.22 -4.26
N ASP A 55 -2.97 3.45 -4.23
CA ASP A 55 -2.33 4.76 -4.45
C ASP A 55 -1.86 4.92 -5.91
N PRO A 56 -2.42 5.86 -6.70
CA PRO A 56 -2.01 6.08 -8.10
C PRO A 56 -0.52 6.44 -8.27
N LEU A 57 0.09 7.14 -7.29
CA LEU A 57 1.50 7.51 -7.33
C LEU A 57 2.39 6.31 -7.05
N ALA A 58 2.07 5.53 -6.00
CA ALA A 58 2.84 4.33 -5.68
C ALA A 58 2.71 3.29 -6.79
N ALA A 59 1.48 3.04 -7.28
CA ALA A 59 1.24 2.10 -8.36
C ALA A 59 1.96 2.49 -9.66
N GLY A 60 2.07 3.80 -9.93
CA GLY A 60 2.81 4.33 -11.08
C GLY A 60 4.31 4.01 -11.08
N LEU A 61 4.89 3.62 -9.94
CA LEU A 61 6.31 3.31 -9.83
C LEU A 61 6.71 1.91 -10.34
N ALA A 62 5.77 1.05 -10.72
CA ALA A 62 6.11 -0.30 -11.18
C ALA A 62 7.04 -0.31 -12.40
N GLY A 63 6.94 0.70 -13.28
CA GLY A 63 7.84 0.85 -14.43
C GLY A 63 9.30 1.15 -14.05
N MET A 64 9.57 1.50 -12.79
CA MET A 64 10.92 1.76 -12.27
C MET A 64 11.61 0.49 -11.77
N ALA A 65 10.91 -0.65 -11.74
CA ALA A 65 11.42 -1.92 -11.24
C ALA A 65 11.23 -3.03 -12.28
N ARG A 66 12.09 -4.05 -12.24
CA ARG A 66 11.92 -5.24 -13.11
C ARG A 66 10.72 -6.09 -12.72
N SER A 67 10.41 -6.15 -11.43
CA SER A 67 9.29 -6.91 -10.87
C SER A 67 8.66 -6.12 -9.73
N ALA A 68 7.36 -5.88 -9.86
CA ALA A 68 6.53 -5.30 -8.81
C ALA A 68 5.49 -6.31 -8.35
N VAL A 69 5.19 -6.29 -7.05
CA VAL A 69 4.08 -6.99 -6.41
C VAL A 69 3.13 -5.93 -5.88
N TYR A 70 1.86 -6.05 -6.20
CA TYR A 70 0.82 -5.14 -5.77
C TYR A 70 0.07 -5.69 -4.58
N TYR A 71 -0.23 -4.79 -3.66
CA TYR A 71 -1.16 -5.06 -2.57
C TYR A 71 -2.20 -3.96 -2.48
N GLY A 72 -3.39 -4.29 -1.96
CA GLY A 72 -4.49 -3.33 -1.87
C GLY A 72 -5.74 -3.91 -1.22
N LEU A 73 -6.76 -3.08 -1.04
CA LEU A 73 -7.99 -3.48 -0.37
C LEU A 73 -9.08 -3.80 -1.40
N GLU A 74 -9.76 -4.94 -1.17
CA GLU A 74 -10.93 -5.40 -1.91
C GLU A 74 -12.17 -5.40 -0.99
N VAL A 75 -12.19 -4.49 -0.01
CA VAL A 75 -13.28 -4.35 0.95
C VAL A 75 -14.35 -3.41 0.41
N GLU A 76 -15.62 -3.71 0.68
CA GLU A 76 -16.72 -2.81 0.33
C GLU A 76 -16.67 -1.52 1.15
N ALA A 77 -17.08 -0.42 0.52
CA ALA A 77 -16.99 0.94 1.09
C ALA A 77 -17.92 1.20 2.30
N ASP A 78 -18.78 0.25 2.66
CA ASP A 78 -19.81 0.43 3.69
C ASP A 78 -19.29 0.30 5.14
N GLY A 79 -18.02 -0.09 5.33
CA GLY A 79 -17.36 -0.13 6.63
C GLY A 79 -16.24 0.91 6.83
N LEU A 80 -15.98 1.77 5.85
CA LEU A 80 -14.84 2.69 5.85
C LEU A 80 -15.27 4.14 6.05
N GLU A 81 -14.53 4.86 6.90
CA GLU A 81 -14.70 6.31 7.05
C GLU A 81 -14.42 7.00 5.72
N ARG A 82 -15.49 7.53 5.10
CA ARG A 82 -15.40 8.25 3.84
C ARG A 82 -14.72 9.60 4.08
N HIS A 83 -13.43 9.68 3.84
CA HIS A 83 -12.73 10.97 3.80
C HIS A 83 -12.90 11.61 2.41
N PRO A 84 -13.57 12.77 2.29
CA PRO A 84 -13.90 13.38 1.00
C PRO A 84 -12.70 14.09 0.33
N VAL A 85 -11.54 14.16 0.99
CA VAL A 85 -10.39 14.92 0.48
C VAL A 85 -9.56 14.05 -0.48
N ARG A 86 -9.68 14.36 -1.77
CA ARG A 86 -8.82 13.79 -2.82
C ARG A 86 -7.62 14.70 -3.04
N GLU A 87 -6.44 14.26 -2.60
CA GLU A 87 -5.19 14.96 -2.90
C GLU A 87 -4.72 14.65 -4.33
N ILE A 88 -4.87 13.39 -4.77
CA ILE A 88 -4.52 12.96 -6.13
C ILE A 88 -5.78 12.86 -6.99
N ARG A 89 -5.90 13.80 -7.93
CA ARG A 89 -7.09 13.98 -8.79
C ARG A 89 -6.85 13.71 -10.26
N TYR A 90 -5.60 13.72 -10.70
CA TYR A 90 -5.22 13.65 -12.11
C TYR A 90 -4.34 12.43 -12.37
N CYS A 91 -4.45 11.87 -13.56
CA CYS A 91 -3.68 10.72 -13.99
C CYS A 91 -2.19 11.10 -14.09
N THR A 92 -1.32 10.26 -13.50
CA THR A 92 0.14 10.43 -13.52
C THR A 92 0.79 10.26 -14.89
N HIS A 93 -0.01 9.96 -15.92
CA HIS A 93 0.48 9.72 -17.28
C HIS A 93 0.01 10.76 -18.30
N CYS A 94 -1.29 11.09 -18.29
CA CYS A 94 -1.89 11.96 -19.29
C CYS A 94 -2.60 13.18 -18.66
N GLU A 95 -2.44 13.39 -17.36
CA GLU A 95 -2.88 14.58 -16.61
C GLU A 95 -4.40 14.88 -16.64
N VAL A 96 -5.22 13.97 -17.16
CA VAL A 96 -6.68 14.08 -17.10
C VAL A 96 -7.23 13.63 -15.73
N PRO A 97 -8.42 14.09 -15.32
CA PRO A 97 -9.03 13.67 -14.06
C PRO A 97 -9.22 12.15 -13.94
N LEU A 98 -8.90 11.59 -12.77
CA LEU A 98 -9.17 10.20 -12.42
C LEU A 98 -10.62 10.02 -11.94
N THR A 99 -11.19 8.87 -12.28
CA THR A 99 -12.44 8.36 -11.70
C THR A 99 -12.11 7.41 -10.56
N TYR A 100 -12.97 7.36 -9.54
CA TYR A 100 -12.85 6.46 -8.41
C TYR A 100 -14.19 5.72 -8.22
N GLU A 101 -14.15 4.40 -8.26
CA GLU A 101 -15.29 3.53 -7.93
C GLU A 101 -15.50 3.50 -6.42
N SER A 102 -14.41 3.41 -5.65
CA SER A 102 -14.41 3.46 -4.19
C SER A 102 -13.19 4.22 -3.69
N ILE A 103 -13.31 4.80 -2.50
CA ILE A 103 -12.22 5.47 -1.79
C ILE A 103 -12.20 4.93 -0.37
N SER A 104 -11.07 4.37 0.03
CA SER A 104 -10.86 3.82 1.37
C SER A 104 -10.30 4.86 2.34
N TYR A 105 -9.35 5.69 1.89
CA TYR A 105 -8.66 6.68 2.73
C TYR A 105 -7.96 7.73 1.87
N GLY A 106 -8.30 9.02 2.01
CA GLY A 106 -7.69 10.09 1.22
C GLY A 106 -7.89 9.88 -0.29
N HIS A 107 -6.81 9.71 -1.05
CA HIS A 107 -6.85 9.31 -2.46
C HIS A 107 -6.65 7.81 -2.71
N LEU A 108 -6.59 6.99 -1.66
CA LEU A 108 -6.46 5.54 -1.80
C LEU A 108 -7.80 4.90 -2.14
N GLY A 109 -7.83 4.10 -3.21
CA GLY A 109 -9.00 3.29 -3.54
C GLY A 109 -8.99 2.77 -4.98
N HIS A 110 -10.17 2.47 -5.51
CA HIS A 110 -10.33 1.89 -6.84
C HIS A 110 -10.41 2.98 -7.90
N TRP A 111 -9.24 3.38 -8.42
CA TRP A 111 -9.10 4.47 -9.38
C TRP A 111 -8.93 3.99 -10.82
N ALA A 112 -9.37 4.81 -11.77
CA ALA A 112 -9.20 4.58 -13.20
C ALA A 112 -9.15 5.89 -13.99
N CYS A 113 -8.30 5.94 -15.01
CA CYS A 113 -8.25 6.98 -16.02
C CYS A 113 -9.08 6.56 -17.24
N LYS A 114 -10.11 7.35 -17.57
CA LYS A 114 -10.98 7.05 -18.71
C LYS A 114 -10.36 7.39 -20.07
N GLU A 115 -9.31 8.20 -20.09
CA GLU A 115 -8.62 8.61 -21.33
C GLU A 115 -7.57 7.58 -21.76
N CYS A 116 -6.56 7.34 -20.92
CA CYS A 116 -5.43 6.47 -21.28
C CYS A 116 -5.60 5.01 -20.82
N GLY A 117 -6.71 4.68 -20.15
CA GLY A 117 -7.02 3.33 -19.69
C GLY A 117 -6.19 2.83 -18.49
N ARG A 118 -5.21 3.60 -18.00
CA ARG A 118 -4.50 3.25 -16.76
C ARG A 118 -5.48 3.23 -15.59
N GLY A 119 -5.36 2.23 -14.74
CA GLY A 119 -6.17 2.13 -13.53
C GLY A 119 -5.44 1.37 -12.44
N ARG A 120 -6.13 1.22 -11.31
CA ARG A 120 -5.70 0.38 -10.20
C ARG A 120 -5.34 -1.02 -10.72
N PRO A 121 -4.09 -1.48 -10.54
CA PRO A 121 -3.70 -2.82 -10.93
C PRO A 121 -4.33 -3.87 -10.00
N ALA A 122 -4.44 -5.11 -10.49
CA ALA A 122 -4.83 -6.23 -9.64
C ALA A 122 -3.78 -6.42 -8.53
N SER A 123 -4.25 -6.72 -7.31
CA SER A 123 -3.38 -6.97 -6.16
C SER A 123 -3.14 -8.47 -5.97
N GLU A 124 -1.87 -8.88 -5.83
CA GLU A 124 -1.53 -10.27 -5.47
C GLU A 124 -1.80 -10.56 -3.99
N VAL A 125 -1.69 -9.54 -3.14
CA VAL A 125 -2.00 -9.62 -1.71
C VAL A 125 -3.09 -8.61 -1.38
N SER A 126 -4.20 -9.07 -0.82
CA SER A 126 -5.35 -8.19 -0.61
C SER A 126 -6.15 -8.50 0.64
N VAL A 127 -6.69 -7.47 1.28
CA VAL A 127 -7.73 -7.64 2.31
C VAL A 127 -9.09 -7.75 1.63
N LEU A 128 -9.78 -8.85 1.87
CA LEU A 128 -11.13 -9.13 1.35
C LEU A 128 -12.23 -8.65 2.31
N SER A 129 -11.92 -8.61 3.61
CA SER A 129 -12.85 -8.15 4.65
C SER A 129 -12.05 -7.51 5.79
N SER A 130 -12.62 -6.45 6.37
CA SER A 130 -12.09 -5.76 7.54
C SER A 130 -13.25 -5.40 8.45
N VAL A 131 -13.35 -6.08 9.59
CA VAL A 131 -14.43 -5.89 10.56
C VAL A 131 -13.86 -5.66 11.96
N PRO A 132 -14.60 -5.00 12.87
CA PRO A 132 -14.22 -4.95 14.28
C PRO A 132 -14.00 -6.35 14.85
N GLY A 133 -12.94 -6.52 15.63
CA GLY A 133 -12.65 -7.77 16.34
C GLY A 133 -13.50 -7.95 17.60
N SER A 134 -13.29 -9.07 18.29
CA SER A 134 -14.00 -9.38 19.54
C SER A 134 -13.53 -8.60 20.75
N MET A 135 -12.34 -8.00 20.70
CA MET A 135 -11.81 -7.12 21.76
C MET A 135 -11.88 -5.66 21.32
N ASP A 136 -12.10 -4.75 22.26
CA ASP A 136 -12.12 -3.32 21.98
C ASP A 136 -10.82 -2.85 21.33
N GLY A 137 -10.93 -2.26 20.14
CA GLY A 137 -9.78 -1.77 19.37
C GLY A 137 -9.13 -2.80 18.43
N ASP A 138 -9.60 -4.05 18.41
CA ASP A 138 -9.13 -5.03 17.42
C ASP A 138 -9.80 -4.84 16.06
N THR A 139 -9.08 -5.21 15.00
CA THR A 139 -9.64 -5.44 13.66
C THR A 139 -9.38 -6.89 13.25
N LEU A 140 -10.42 -7.58 12.78
CA LEU A 140 -10.31 -8.89 12.16
C LEU A 140 -10.28 -8.72 10.63
N LEU A 141 -9.25 -9.29 10.01
CA LEU A 141 -9.00 -9.19 8.57
C LEU A 141 -9.09 -10.57 7.92
N THR A 142 -9.73 -10.63 6.75
CA THR A 142 -9.59 -11.76 5.83
C THR A 142 -8.59 -11.36 4.75
N VAL A 143 -7.41 -11.98 4.74
CA VAL A 143 -6.32 -11.65 3.82
C VAL A 143 -6.14 -12.76 2.80
N ARG A 144 -6.13 -12.39 1.52
CA ARG A 144 -5.76 -13.26 0.40
C ARG A 144 -4.30 -13.02 0.04
N THR A 145 -3.53 -14.09 -0.04
CA THR A 145 -2.15 -14.11 -0.55
C THR A 145 -2.02 -15.17 -1.64
N PRO A 146 -0.88 -15.24 -2.36
CA PRO A 146 -0.61 -16.33 -3.30
C PRO A 146 -0.68 -17.73 -2.67
N ARG A 147 -0.53 -17.85 -1.33
CA ARG A 147 -0.62 -19.12 -0.58
C ARG A 147 -2.03 -19.46 -0.11
N GLY A 148 -3.01 -18.61 -0.42
CA GLY A 148 -4.42 -18.80 -0.09
C GLY A 148 -4.99 -17.69 0.80
N VAL A 149 -6.19 -17.93 1.31
CA VAL A 149 -6.91 -16.99 2.17
C VAL A 149 -6.73 -17.38 3.64
N ARG A 150 -6.46 -16.40 4.50
CA ARG A 150 -6.25 -16.58 5.95
C ARG A 150 -6.93 -15.45 6.73
N GLU A 151 -7.24 -15.73 7.98
CA GLU A 151 -7.69 -14.71 8.93
C GLU A 151 -6.50 -14.15 9.71
N LEU A 152 -6.56 -12.86 10.02
CA LEU A 152 -5.52 -12.15 10.76
C LEU A 152 -6.18 -11.18 11.76
N ARG A 153 -5.78 -11.28 13.02
CA ARG A 153 -6.19 -10.32 14.06
C ARG A 153 -5.14 -9.23 14.21
N LEU A 154 -5.55 -7.97 14.02
CA LEU A 154 -4.72 -6.80 14.23
C LEU A 154 -5.18 -6.07 15.50
N PRO A 155 -4.32 -5.85 16.51
CA PRO A 155 -4.69 -5.18 17.76
C PRO A 155 -4.74 -3.65 17.62
N LEU A 156 -5.22 -3.17 16.47
CA LEU A 156 -5.34 -1.76 16.14
C LEU A 156 -6.58 -1.52 15.28
N PRO A 157 -7.34 -0.45 15.55
CA PRO A 157 -8.43 -0.04 14.69
C PRO A 157 -7.92 0.84 13.55
N GLY A 158 -8.78 1.06 12.56
CA GLY A 158 -8.57 2.09 11.55
C GLY A 158 -7.92 1.60 10.25
N ILE A 159 -8.40 2.14 9.14
CA ILE A 159 -8.06 1.68 7.79
C ILE A 159 -6.59 1.85 7.43
N TYR A 160 -5.93 2.89 7.95
CA TYR A 160 -4.50 3.12 7.72
C TYR A 160 -3.65 2.01 8.34
N ASN A 161 -4.05 1.47 9.49
CA ASN A 161 -3.37 0.33 10.12
C ASN A 161 -3.59 -0.96 9.31
N VAL A 162 -4.75 -1.12 8.66
CA VAL A 162 -5.00 -2.22 7.73
C VAL A 162 -4.05 -2.16 6.52
N TYR A 163 -3.86 -0.99 5.91
CA TYR A 163 -2.87 -0.82 4.84
C TYR A 163 -1.44 -1.15 5.30
N ASN A 164 -1.05 -0.69 6.50
CA ASN A 164 0.28 -0.96 7.06
C ASN A 164 0.49 -2.46 7.34
N ALA A 165 -0.51 -3.13 7.92
CA ALA A 165 -0.47 -4.57 8.14
C ALA A 165 -0.38 -5.32 6.80
N LEU A 166 -1.16 -4.92 5.80
CA LEU A 166 -1.13 -5.53 4.48
C LEU A 166 0.23 -5.35 3.79
N ALA A 167 0.86 -4.17 3.92
CA ALA A 167 2.21 -3.92 3.43
C ALA A 167 3.24 -4.86 4.08
N ALA A 168 3.12 -5.10 5.40
CA ALA A 168 3.96 -6.03 6.14
C ALA A 168 3.73 -7.50 5.70
N VAL A 169 2.47 -7.92 5.56
CA VAL A 169 2.12 -9.26 5.03
C VAL A 169 2.71 -9.46 3.64
N THR A 170 2.58 -8.48 2.76
CA THR A 170 3.11 -8.57 1.39
C THR A 170 4.64 -8.71 1.40
N CYS A 171 5.33 -7.98 2.26
CA CYS A 171 6.77 -8.11 2.45
C CYS A 171 7.17 -9.50 2.93
N ALA A 172 6.46 -10.01 3.93
CA ALA A 172 6.69 -11.35 4.47
C ALA A 172 6.45 -12.45 3.43
N GLU A 173 5.40 -12.33 2.61
CA GLU A 173 5.08 -13.24 1.51
C GLU A 173 6.20 -13.27 0.46
N VAL A 174 6.71 -12.10 0.06
CA VAL A 174 7.81 -11.97 -0.90
C VAL A 174 9.14 -12.50 -0.34
N LEU A 175 9.35 -12.37 0.97
CA LEU A 175 10.53 -12.89 1.65
C LEU A 175 10.42 -14.36 2.08
N ASP A 176 9.30 -15.02 1.73
CA ASP A 176 9.02 -16.42 2.04
C ASP A 176 9.00 -16.73 3.55
N LEU A 177 8.48 -15.81 4.35
CA LEU A 177 8.29 -16.03 5.77
C LEU A 177 7.06 -16.93 6.02
N PRO A 178 7.11 -17.80 7.05
CA PRO A 178 5.97 -18.63 7.41
C PRO A 178 4.82 -17.76 7.96
N TRP A 179 3.58 -18.09 7.59
CA TRP A 179 2.39 -17.36 8.04
C TRP A 179 2.33 -17.19 9.55
N ALA A 180 2.70 -18.23 10.31
CA ALA A 180 2.73 -18.18 11.77
C ALA A 180 3.62 -17.04 12.33
N ALA A 181 4.74 -16.73 11.67
CA ALA A 181 5.61 -15.62 12.09
C ALA A 181 4.98 -14.26 11.76
N VAL A 182 4.25 -14.16 10.64
CA VAL A 182 3.51 -12.94 10.25
C VAL A 182 2.39 -12.66 11.22
N GLU A 183 1.59 -13.69 11.50
CA GLU A 183 0.48 -13.64 12.45
C GLU A 183 0.98 -13.24 13.84
N GLU A 184 2.05 -13.88 14.34
CA GLU A 184 2.60 -13.56 15.65
C GLU A 184 3.14 -12.11 15.72
N GLY A 185 3.88 -11.67 14.69
CA GLY A 185 4.45 -10.33 14.65
C GLY A 185 3.38 -9.23 14.63
N LEU A 186 2.29 -9.43 13.89
CA LEU A 186 1.20 -8.45 13.82
C LEU A 186 0.28 -8.51 15.05
N ARG A 187 0.02 -9.70 15.59
CA ARG A 187 -0.83 -9.90 16.78
C ARG A 187 -0.22 -9.31 18.05
N THR A 188 1.11 -9.30 18.14
CA THR A 188 1.86 -8.79 19.31
C THR A 188 2.29 -7.34 19.15
N PHE A 189 1.99 -6.70 18.01
CA PHE A 189 2.35 -5.31 17.80
C PHE A 189 1.62 -4.39 18.77
N THR A 190 2.37 -3.46 19.37
CA THR A 190 1.84 -2.39 20.22
C THR A 190 2.29 -1.06 19.66
N ALA A 191 1.37 -0.10 19.50
CA ALA A 191 1.72 1.25 19.08
C ALA A 191 2.71 1.88 20.08
N SER A 192 3.87 2.34 19.59
CA SER A 192 4.95 2.81 20.47
C SER A 192 4.72 4.19 21.09
N PHE A 193 3.61 4.87 20.81
CA PHE A 193 3.21 6.11 21.48
C PHE A 193 1.68 6.20 21.54
N GLY A 194 1.14 6.54 22.73
CA GLY A 194 -0.29 6.45 23.03
C GLY A 194 -1.18 7.40 22.25
N ARG A 195 -2.22 6.84 21.62
CA ARG A 195 -3.65 6.94 21.99
C ARG A 195 -4.43 5.89 21.24
#